data_AF-A0A1F6E186-F1
#
_entry.id   AF-A0A1F6E186-F1
#
_cell.length_a   1.000
_cell.length_b   1.000
_cell.length_c   1.000
_cell.angle_alpha   90.00
_cell.angle_beta   90.00
_cell.angle_gamma   90.00
#
_symmetry.space_group_name_H-M   'P 1'
#
loop_
_entity.id
_entity.type
_entity.pdbx_description
1 polymer ?
#
loop_
_entity_poly.entity_id
_entity_poly.type
_entity_poly.pdbx_seq_one_letter_code
_entity_poly.pdbx_strand_id
1 'polypeptide(L)'
;MPQKEHIDRDFLLQIVQPALIGLIDGSVSTLAPLFAAAFASQDPRIAFLVGTAAAIGAAVSMAFAEALSDPGYQTGRGHPMIRGSIVGATTFFGGIFHTLPFLLPDFTSALYLAYAVVGIELLLIGYARYYYFKASFWFSVAQVVFGGALVFLAGVLIGSA
;
A
#
# COMPACT_ATOMS: atom_id res chain seq x y z
N MET A 1 4.91 13.07 32.32
CA MET A 1 5.31 12.16 31.23
C MET A 1 4.20 11.14 31.08
N PRO A 2 3.51 11.04 29.94
CA PRO A 2 2.41 10.09 29.81
C PRO A 2 2.96 8.66 29.89
N GLN A 3 2.22 7.83 30.61
CA GLN A 3 2.54 6.45 30.97
C GLN A 3 2.77 5.62 29.70
N LYS A 4 3.96 4.99 29.60
CA LYS A 4 4.36 4.19 28.44
C LYS A 4 3.48 2.94 28.38
N GLU A 5 2.50 2.90 27.49
CA GLU A 5 1.86 1.65 27.08
C GLU A 5 2.91 0.73 26.46
N HIS A 6 3.12 -0.43 27.08
CA HIS A 6 3.94 -1.49 26.52
C HIS A 6 3.07 -2.25 25.52
N ILE A 7 3.13 -1.86 24.25
CA ILE A 7 2.53 -2.66 23.17
C ILE A 7 3.25 -4.01 23.15
N ASP A 8 2.46 -5.07 23.15
CA ASP A 8 2.98 -6.43 23.14
C ASP A 8 3.86 -6.69 21.89
N ARG A 9 5.00 -7.34 22.11
CA ARG A 9 6.00 -7.57 21.06
C ARG A 9 5.47 -8.53 20.01
N ASP A 10 4.73 -9.55 20.42
CA ASP A 10 4.20 -10.55 19.50
C ASP A 10 3.08 -9.93 18.65
N PHE A 11 2.23 -9.09 19.24
CA PHE A 11 1.28 -8.29 18.47
C PHE A 11 1.95 -7.41 17.40
N LEU A 12 3.04 -6.72 17.75
CA LEU A 12 3.78 -5.89 16.79
C LEU A 12 4.38 -6.71 15.65
N LEU A 13 5.00 -7.86 15.96
CA LEU A 13 5.70 -8.68 14.97
C LEU A 13 4.76 -9.50 14.10
N GLN A 14 3.64 -9.98 14.64
CA GLN A 14 2.77 -10.94 13.96
C GLN A 14 1.58 -10.27 13.25
N ILE A 15 1.17 -9.07 13.70
CA ILE A 15 -0.01 -8.38 13.17
C ILE A 15 0.35 -7.04 12.54
N VAL A 16 0.96 -6.15 13.33
CA VAL A 16 1.18 -4.75 12.90
C VAL A 16 2.23 -4.65 11.81
N GLN A 17 3.36 -5.34 11.97
CA GLN A 17 4.43 -5.32 10.96
C GLN A 17 3.97 -5.91 9.62
N PRO A 18 3.36 -7.12 9.56
CA PRO A 18 2.86 -7.66 8.29
C PRO A 18 1.79 -6.76 7.65
N ALA A 19 0.85 -6.23 8.44
CA ALA A 19 -0.17 -5.32 7.92
C ALA A 19 0.41 -4.04 7.31
N LEU A 20 1.42 -3.44 7.94
CA LEU A 20 2.08 -2.25 7.41
C LEU A 20 2.91 -2.54 6.16
N ILE A 21 3.57 -3.70 6.10
CA ILE A 21 4.28 -4.14 4.89
C ILE A 21 3.31 -4.25 3.73
N GLY A 22 2.17 -4.92 3.93
CA GLY A 22 1.17 -5.08 2.88
C GLY A 22 0.57 -3.75 2.46
N LEU A 23 0.15 -2.89 3.40
CA LEU A 23 -0.36 -1.55 3.09
C LEU A 23 0.63 -0.72 2.28
N ILE A 24 1.91 -0.70 2.67
CA ILE A 24 2.95 0.04 1.94
C ILE A 24 3.10 -0.51 0.52
N ASP A 25 3.22 -1.83 0.38
CA ASP A 25 3.40 -2.44 -0.93
C ASP A 25 2.21 -2.15 -1.85
N GLY A 26 0.98 -2.40 -1.37
CA GLY A 26 -0.24 -2.14 -2.11
C GLY A 26 -0.37 -0.68 -2.52
N SER A 27 -0.15 0.25 -1.58
CA SER A 27 -0.34 1.69 -1.81
C SER A 27 0.71 2.30 -2.72
N VAL A 28 1.92 1.73 -2.77
CA VAL A 28 3.04 2.29 -3.55
C VAL A 28 3.18 1.58 -4.89
N SER A 29 3.23 0.25 -4.91
CA SER A 29 3.59 -0.52 -6.11
C SER A 29 2.53 -0.43 -7.22
N THR A 30 1.26 -0.29 -6.84
CA THR A 30 0.13 -0.27 -7.77
C THR A 30 -0.11 1.12 -8.40
N LEU A 31 0.51 2.18 -7.88
CA LEU A 31 0.45 3.53 -8.46
C LEU A 31 1.02 3.54 -9.88
N ALA A 32 2.15 2.87 -10.12
CA ALA A 32 2.80 2.87 -11.42
C ALA A 32 1.88 2.32 -12.54
N PRO A 33 1.38 1.07 -12.47
CA PRO A 33 0.51 0.53 -13.51
C PRO A 33 -0.81 1.30 -13.63
N LEU A 34 -1.41 1.74 -12.52
CA LEU A 34 -2.66 2.52 -12.54
C LEU A 34 -2.48 3.84 -13.29
N PHE A 35 -1.49 4.65 -12.89
CA PHE A 35 -1.29 5.96 -13.50
C PHE A 35 -0.69 5.85 -14.90
N ALA A 36 0.14 4.85 -15.19
CA ALA A 36 0.54 4.59 -16.58
C ALA A 36 -0.67 4.34 -17.48
N ALA A 37 -1.60 3.47 -17.06
CA ALA A 37 -2.82 3.21 -17.82
C ALA A 37 -3.73 4.45 -17.92
N ALA A 38 -3.88 5.20 -16.82
CA ALA A 38 -4.69 6.41 -16.77
C ALA A 38 -4.17 7.48 -17.74
N PHE A 39 -2.87 7.75 -17.74
CA PHE A 39 -2.27 8.76 -18.62
C PHE A 39 -2.19 8.32 -20.08
N ALA A 40 -1.92 7.04 -20.34
CA ALA A 40 -1.85 6.51 -21.70
C ALA A 40 -3.21 6.45 -22.40
N SER A 41 -4.26 6.06 -21.66
CA SER A 41 -5.60 5.87 -22.24
C SER A 41 -6.51 7.08 -22.12
N GLN A 42 -6.32 7.91 -21.08
CA GLN A 42 -7.27 8.92 -20.64
C GLN A 42 -8.71 8.38 -20.44
N ASP A 43 -8.84 7.07 -20.22
CA ASP A 43 -10.11 6.38 -19.97
C ASP A 43 -10.16 5.86 -18.52
N PRO A 44 -11.06 6.39 -17.67
CA PRO A 44 -11.20 5.92 -16.30
C PRO A 44 -11.49 4.43 -16.19
N ARG A 45 -12.23 3.84 -17.13
CA ARG A 45 -12.54 2.40 -17.08
C ARG A 45 -11.29 1.55 -17.29
N ILE A 46 -10.42 1.95 -18.22
CA ILE A 46 -9.15 1.26 -18.45
C ILE A 46 -8.26 1.38 -17.21
N ALA A 47 -8.14 2.58 -16.64
CA ALA A 47 -7.41 2.80 -15.39
C ALA A 47 -7.95 1.94 -14.24
N PHE A 48 -9.28 1.89 -14.05
CA PHE A 48 -9.93 1.07 -13.03
C PHE A 48 -9.62 -0.42 -13.20
N LEU A 49 -9.72 -0.94 -14.42
CA LEU A 49 -9.46 -2.35 -14.71
C LEU A 49 -7.98 -2.70 -14.43
N VAL A 50 -7.05 -1.87 -14.90
CA VAL A 50 -5.61 -2.09 -14.70
C VAL A 50 -5.24 -1.95 -13.22
N GLY A 51 -5.73 -0.93 -12.53
CA GLY A 51 -5.49 -0.74 -11.10
C GLY A 51 -6.04 -1.90 -10.26
N THR A 52 -7.24 -2.38 -10.59
CA THR A 52 -7.84 -3.52 -9.89
C THR A 52 -7.03 -4.79 -10.14
N ALA A 53 -6.60 -5.03 -11.39
CA ALA A 53 -5.72 -6.14 -11.72
C ALA A 53 -4.38 -6.06 -10.99
N ALA A 54 -3.79 -4.87 -10.90
CA ALA A 54 -2.55 -4.63 -10.17
C ALA A 54 -2.73 -4.88 -8.66
N ALA A 55 -3.80 -4.39 -8.04
CA ALA A 55 -4.09 -4.61 -6.62
C ALA A 55 -4.29 -6.09 -6.29
N ILE A 56 -5.05 -6.83 -7.12
CA ILE A 56 -5.25 -8.28 -6.94
C ILE A 56 -3.94 -9.04 -7.15
N GLY A 57 -3.20 -8.72 -8.21
CA GLY A 57 -1.92 -9.36 -8.53
C GLY A 57 -0.88 -9.17 -7.43
N ALA A 58 -0.73 -7.93 -6.94
CA ALA A 58 0.14 -7.60 -5.82
C ALA A 58 -0.28 -8.33 -4.54
N ALA A 59 -1.58 -8.33 -4.22
CA ALA A 59 -2.11 -9.00 -3.02
C ALA A 59 -1.81 -10.50 -3.01
N VAL A 60 -2.06 -11.19 -4.12
CA VAL A 60 -1.75 -12.62 -4.24
C VAL A 60 -0.24 -12.84 -4.14
N SER A 61 0.56 -12.08 -4.89
CA SER A 61 2.02 -12.21 -4.88
C SER A 61 2.61 -12.03 -3.49
N MET A 62 2.21 -10.97 -2.79
CA MET A 62 2.69 -10.63 -1.45
C MET A 62 2.20 -11.63 -0.38
N ALA A 63 0.96 -12.12 -0.50
CA ALA A 63 0.46 -13.16 0.40
C ALA A 63 1.32 -14.42 0.36
N PHE A 64 1.64 -14.90 -0.85
CA PHE A 64 2.51 -16.06 -1.03
C PHE A 64 3.95 -15.77 -0.63
N ALA A 65 4.48 -14.59 -0.97
CA ALA A 65 5.84 -14.20 -0.59
C ALA A 65 6.02 -14.22 0.94
N GLU A 66 5.09 -13.64 1.69
CA GLU A 66 5.15 -13.64 3.16
C GLU A 66 4.89 -15.03 3.76
N ALA A 67 3.90 -15.75 3.24
CA ALA A 67 3.55 -17.09 3.74
C ALA A 67 4.71 -18.10 3.56
N LEU A 68 5.47 -17.96 2.48
CA LEU A 68 6.57 -18.86 2.15
C LEU A 68 7.93 -18.35 2.63
N SER A 69 8.01 -17.13 3.16
CA SER A 69 9.30 -16.51 3.54
C SER A 69 9.98 -17.23 4.71
N ASP A 70 9.19 -17.69 5.68
CA ASP A 70 9.68 -18.35 6.89
C ASP A 70 8.52 -19.05 7.62
N PRO A 71 8.74 -20.28 8.14
CA PRO A 71 7.74 -21.03 8.88
C PRO A 71 7.37 -20.47 10.28
N GLY A 72 8.03 -19.42 10.77
CA GLY A 72 7.59 -18.60 11.90
C GLY A 72 8.00 -19.09 13.30
N TYR A 73 8.35 -20.37 13.46
CA TYR A 73 8.70 -20.96 14.76
C TYR A 73 10.08 -20.52 15.28
N GLN A 74 11.06 -20.31 14.39
CA GLN A 74 12.41 -19.83 14.77
C GLN A 74 12.46 -18.30 14.90
N THR A 75 11.65 -17.58 14.13
CA THR A 75 11.71 -16.12 14.04
C THR A 75 10.77 -15.39 14.99
N GLY A 76 9.80 -16.11 15.59
CA GLY A 76 8.76 -15.52 16.44
C GLY A 76 7.70 -14.73 15.65
N ARG A 77 7.69 -14.85 14.32
CA ARG A 77 6.74 -14.15 13.44
C ARG A 77 5.34 -14.79 13.43
N GLY A 78 5.15 -15.93 14.10
CA GLY A 78 3.85 -16.59 14.17
C GLY A 78 3.51 -17.36 12.88
N HIS A 79 2.28 -17.85 12.81
CA HIS A 79 1.89 -18.83 11.78
C HIS A 79 1.96 -18.25 10.36
N PRO A 80 2.67 -18.91 9.41
CA PRO A 80 2.92 -18.37 8.07
C PRO A 80 1.65 -18.06 7.29
N MET A 81 0.62 -18.91 7.37
CA MET A 81 -0.64 -18.66 6.67
C MET A 81 -1.37 -17.41 7.18
N ILE A 82 -1.32 -17.16 8.49
CA ILE A 82 -1.97 -15.99 9.09
C ILE A 82 -1.27 -14.71 8.61
N ARG A 83 0.06 -14.70 8.66
CA ARG A 83 0.87 -13.58 8.12
C ARG A 83 0.61 -13.35 6.64
N GLY A 84 0.63 -14.39 5.83
CA GLY A 84 0.32 -14.31 4.40
C GLY A 84 -1.06 -13.73 4.14
N SER A 85 -2.08 -14.15 4.89
CA SER A 85 -3.44 -13.57 4.79
C SER A 85 -3.48 -12.10 5.19
N ILE A 86 -2.79 -11.70 6.26
CA ILE A 86 -2.71 -10.30 6.71
C ILE A 86 -2.03 -9.45 5.64
N VAL A 87 -0.85 -9.85 5.17
CA VAL A 87 -0.11 -9.14 4.12
C VAL A 87 -0.95 -9.05 2.85
N GLY A 88 -1.48 -10.16 2.35
CA GLY A 88 -2.30 -10.16 1.13
C GLY A 88 -3.50 -9.23 1.21
N ALA A 89 -4.26 -9.30 2.30
CA ALA A 89 -5.43 -8.45 2.49
C ALA A 89 -5.05 -6.97 2.56
N THR A 90 -4.00 -6.64 3.32
CA THR A 90 -3.54 -5.26 3.46
C THR A 90 -2.89 -4.71 2.18
N THR A 91 -2.21 -5.54 1.38
CA THR A 91 -1.76 -5.18 0.03
C THR A 91 -2.94 -4.91 -0.89
N PHE A 92 -3.97 -5.75 -0.87
CA PHE A 92 -5.18 -5.49 -1.65
C PHE A 92 -5.82 -4.15 -1.28
N PHE A 93 -6.03 -3.91 0.01
CA PHE A 93 -6.63 -2.66 0.48
C PHE A 93 -5.75 -1.44 0.19
N GLY A 94 -4.43 -1.57 0.33
CA GLY A 94 -3.50 -0.51 -0.05
C GLY A 94 -3.59 -0.14 -1.53
N GLY A 95 -3.84 -1.11 -2.42
CA GLY A 95 -3.94 -0.86 -3.86
C GLY A 95 -5.33 -0.47 -4.38
N ILE A 96 -6.40 -1.02 -3.80
CA ILE A 96 -7.74 -0.86 -4.39
C ILE A 96 -8.31 0.54 -4.14
N PHE A 97 -8.02 1.15 -3.00
CA PHE A 97 -8.68 2.40 -2.59
C PHE A 97 -8.39 3.56 -3.54
N HIS A 98 -7.14 3.79 -3.94
CA HIS A 98 -6.80 4.81 -4.94
C HIS A 98 -7.17 4.42 -6.39
N THR A 99 -7.62 3.18 -6.61
CA THR A 99 -8.20 2.75 -7.90
C THR A 99 -9.69 3.08 -7.99
N LEU A 100 -10.44 3.02 -6.88
CA LEU A 100 -11.89 3.28 -6.85
C LEU A 100 -12.33 4.63 -7.46
N PRO A 101 -11.58 5.75 -7.36
CA PRO A 101 -11.93 7.01 -8.00
C PRO A 101 -12.14 6.91 -9.51
N PHE A 102 -11.50 5.95 -10.19
CA PHE A 102 -11.65 5.70 -11.62
C PHE A 102 -12.96 4.98 -12.00
N LEU A 103 -13.84 4.70 -11.03
CA LEU A 103 -15.25 4.40 -11.30
C LEU A 103 -16.04 5.64 -11.76
N LEU A 104 -15.53 6.85 -11.49
CA LEU A 104 -16.12 8.08 -12.00
C LEU A 104 -15.96 8.15 -13.53
N PRO A 105 -17.00 8.57 -14.27
CA PRO A 105 -16.93 8.67 -15.72
C PRO A 105 -16.08 9.84 -16.22
N ASP A 106 -15.93 10.89 -15.40
CA ASP A 106 -15.11 12.05 -15.73
C ASP A 106 -13.65 11.82 -15.29
N PHE A 107 -12.73 11.81 -16.26
CA PHE A 107 -11.32 11.51 -16.02
C PHE A 107 -10.64 12.51 -15.10
N THR A 108 -10.89 13.80 -15.27
CA THR A 108 -10.27 14.84 -14.45
C THR A 108 -10.71 14.74 -13.00
N SER A 109 -12.00 14.51 -12.75
CA SER A 109 -12.56 14.29 -11.41
C SER A 109 -12.02 13.02 -10.78
N ALA A 110 -11.95 11.91 -11.53
CA ALA A 110 -11.34 10.66 -11.08
C ALA A 110 -9.88 10.86 -10.65
N LEU A 111 -9.11 11.59 -11.46
CA LEU A 111 -7.69 11.83 -11.22
C LEU A 111 -7.44 12.66 -9.95
N TYR A 112 -8.14 13.77 -9.77
CA TYR A 112 -8.00 14.59 -8.57
C TYR A 112 -8.44 13.85 -7.30
N LEU A 113 -9.50 13.07 -7.39
CA LEU A 113 -9.93 12.24 -6.26
C LEU A 113 -8.92 11.14 -5.95
N ALA A 114 -8.32 10.49 -6.96
CA ALA A 114 -7.24 9.52 -6.78
C ALA A 114 -6.03 10.16 -6.07
N TYR A 115 -5.61 11.36 -6.46
CA TYR A 115 -4.53 12.07 -5.76
C TYR A 115 -4.85 12.36 -4.30
N ALA A 116 -6.09 12.77 -3.99
CA ALA A 116 -6.51 12.99 -2.61
C ALA A 116 -6.49 11.69 -1.80
N VAL A 117 -6.98 10.59 -2.37
CA VAL A 117 -6.98 9.26 -1.73
C VAL A 117 -5.55 8.80 -1.45
N VAL A 118 -4.65 8.86 -2.44
CA VAL A 118 -3.22 8.50 -2.25
C VAL A 118 -2.59 9.36 -1.16
N GLY A 119 -2.84 10.67 -1.15
CA GLY A 119 -2.33 11.56 -0.10
C GLY A 119 -2.76 11.12 1.30
N ILE A 120 -4.04 10.76 1.47
CA ILE A 120 -4.58 10.27 2.74
C ILE A 120 -4.00 8.91 3.11
N GLU A 121 -3.90 7.97 2.17
CA GLU A 121 -3.30 6.64 2.38
C GLU A 121 -1.88 6.73 2.91
N LEU A 122 -1.02 7.50 2.23
CA LEU A 122 0.39 7.63 2.60
C LEU A 122 0.56 8.34 3.96
N LEU A 123 -0.30 9.31 4.27
CA LEU A 123 -0.33 9.95 5.59
C LEU A 123 -0.74 8.98 6.70
N LEU A 124 -1.78 8.18 6.48
CA LEU A 124 -2.25 7.17 7.44
C LEU A 124 -1.19 6.09 7.68
N ILE A 125 -0.51 5.63 6.63
CA ILE A 125 0.60 4.68 6.73
C ILE A 125 1.75 5.30 7.52
N GLY A 126 2.15 6.53 7.19
CA GLY A 126 3.21 7.25 7.90
C GLY A 126 2.87 7.45 9.39
N TYR A 127 1.62 7.78 9.69
CA TYR A 127 1.12 7.88 11.06
C TYR A 127 1.14 6.55 11.80
N ALA A 128 0.69 5.46 11.18
CA ALA A 128 0.72 4.13 11.79
C ALA A 128 2.16 3.68 12.09
N ARG A 129 3.12 3.94 11.19
CA ARG A 129 4.55 3.68 11.45
C ARG A 129 5.07 4.47 12.65
N TYR A 130 4.72 5.76 12.73
CA TYR A 130 5.07 6.61 13.88
C TYR A 130 4.49 6.06 15.19
N TYR A 131 3.21 5.72 15.19
CA TYR A 131 2.48 5.28 16.38
C TYR A 131 3.04 3.95 16.92
N TYR A 132 3.18 2.94 16.06
CA TYR A 132 3.55 1.58 16.49
C TYR A 132 5.06 1.36 16.64
N PHE A 133 5.89 1.96 15.78
CA PHE A 133 7.35 1.73 15.78
C PHE A 133 8.16 2.88 16.38
N LYS A 134 7.50 3.96 16.85
CA LYS A 134 8.16 5.13 17.45
C LYS A 134 9.26 5.73 16.58
N ALA A 135 9.19 5.51 15.27
CA ALA A 135 10.08 6.15 14.32
C ALA A 135 9.80 7.66 14.30
N SER A 136 10.74 8.48 13.82
CA SER A 136 10.44 9.91 13.63
C SER A 136 9.27 10.06 12.65
N PHE A 137 8.19 10.75 13.06
CA PHE A 137 6.98 10.93 12.24
C PHE A 137 7.32 11.50 10.87
N TRP A 138 8.04 12.62 10.86
CA TRP A 138 8.43 13.33 9.64
C TRP A 138 9.30 12.48 8.73
N PHE A 139 10.20 11.67 9.29
CA PHE A 139 11.03 10.76 8.49
C PHE A 139 10.21 9.60 7.91
N SER A 140 9.28 9.06 8.70
CA SER A 140 8.42 7.94 8.28
C SER A 140 7.47 8.33 7.16
N VAL A 141 6.85 9.51 7.29
CA VAL A 141 6.00 10.11 6.25
C VAL A 141 6.84 10.44 5.03
N ALA A 142 7.99 11.11 5.18
CA ALA A 142 8.84 11.49 4.07
C ALA A 142 9.29 10.27 3.24
N GLN A 143 9.67 9.15 3.89
CA GLN A 143 10.06 7.93 3.18
C GLN A 143 8.92 7.33 2.35
N VAL A 144 7.73 7.22 2.94
CA VAL A 144 6.57 6.60 2.27
C VAL A 144 6.08 7.50 1.14
N VAL A 145 5.99 8.81 1.36
CA VAL A 145 5.61 9.80 0.36
C VAL A 145 6.64 9.87 -0.77
N PHE A 146 7.94 9.87 -0.46
CA PHE A 146 8.98 9.89 -1.47
C PHE A 146 8.97 8.63 -2.34
N GLY A 147 8.83 7.44 -1.73
CA GLY A 147 8.68 6.19 -2.47
C GLY A 147 7.44 6.20 -3.38
N GLY A 148 6.30 6.63 -2.85
CA GLY A 148 5.06 6.81 -3.61
C GLY A 148 5.23 7.77 -4.79
N ALA A 149 5.87 8.92 -4.57
CA ALA A 149 6.12 9.92 -5.61
C ALA A 149 7.00 9.38 -6.74
N LEU A 150 8.05 8.62 -6.42
CA LEU A 150 8.92 8.02 -7.44
C LEU A 150 8.16 7.02 -8.32
N VAL A 151 7.38 6.12 -7.71
CA VAL A 151 6.63 5.10 -8.46
C VAL A 151 5.49 5.74 -9.25
N PHE A 152 4.81 6.73 -8.68
CA PHE A 152 3.83 7.56 -9.39
C PHE A 152 4.44 8.24 -10.62
N LEU A 153 5.57 8.94 -10.45
CA LEU A 153 6.26 9.63 -11.55
C LEU A 153 6.70 8.65 -12.64
N ALA A 154 7.19 7.47 -12.26
CA ALA A 154 7.50 6.43 -13.24
C ALA A 154 6.26 6.03 -14.05
N GLY A 155 5.11 5.82 -13.39
CA GLY A 155 3.84 5.55 -14.05
C GLY A 155 3.43 6.66 -15.03
N VAL A 156 3.45 7.92 -14.58
CA VAL A 156 3.12 9.07 -15.44
C VAL A 156 4.05 9.16 -16.65
N LEU A 157 5.36 9.03 -16.45
CA LEU A 157 6.35 9.13 -17.53
C LEU A 157 6.18 8.00 -18.54
N ILE A 158 5.97 6.76 -18.08
CA ILE A 158 5.74 5.61 -18.95
C ILE A 158 4.42 5.76 -19.71
N GLY A 159 3.35 6.22 -19.04
CA GLY A 159 2.04 6.40 -19.67
C GLY A 159 1.95 7.61 -20.60
N SER A 160 2.87 8.57 -20.49
CA SER A 160 2.90 9.77 -21.36
C SER A 160 3.86 9.64 -22.54
N ALA A 161 4.55 8.50 -22.68
CA ALA A 161 5.47 8.21 -23.77
C ALA A 161 4.74 7.71 -25.03
#